data_AF-A0AAE0W4J2-F1
#
_entry.id   AF-A0AAE0W4J2-F1
#
_cell.length_a   1.000
_cell.length_b   1.000
_cell.length_c   1.000
_cell.angle_alpha   90.00
_cell.angle_beta   90.00
_cell.angle_gamma   90.00
#
_symmetry.space_group_name_H-M   'P 1'
#
loop_
_entity.id
_entity.type
_entity.pdbx_description
1 polymer ?
#
loop_
_entity_poly.entity_id
_entity_poly.type
_entity_poly.pdbx_seq_one_letter_code
_entity_poly.pdbx_strand_id
1 'polypeptide(L)' 'MSSEWTAISTEQLVILESLWHRGMTSKGKKCSPLILEAVSKSGLNEKVVKDWIGNTSRKKNN' A
#
# COMPACT_ATOMS: atom_id res chain seq x y z
N MET A 1 -0.65 21.42 -8.61
CA MET A 1 0.08 20.16 -8.83
C MET A 1 -0.92 19.03 -8.68
N SER A 2 -0.97 18.15 -9.68
CA SER A 2 -2.06 17.22 -9.96
C SER A 2 -2.33 16.21 -8.85
N SER A 3 -3.57 16.19 -8.36
CA SER A 3 -4.11 15.08 -7.57
C SER A 3 -4.55 13.99 -8.54
N GLU A 4 -3.61 13.22 -9.09
CA GLU A 4 -3.94 12.04 -9.86
C GLU A 4 -4.51 10.98 -8.91
N TRP A 5 -5.81 10.73 -9.03
CA TRP A 5 -6.46 9.57 -8.43
C TRP A 5 -5.99 8.34 -9.19
N THR A 6 -4.87 7.76 -8.78
CA THR A 6 -4.43 6.48 -9.35
C THR A 6 -5.35 5.38 -8.87
N ALA A 7 -6.22 4.88 -9.75
CA ALA A 7 -7.01 3.69 -9.48
C ALA A 7 -6.08 2.48 -9.37
N ILE A 8 -6.14 1.78 -8.23
CA ILE A 8 -5.35 0.56 -7.99
C ILE A 8 -6.04 -0.58 -8.73
N SER A 9 -5.30 -1.26 -9.61
CA SER A 9 -5.81 -2.43 -10.34
C SER A 9 -5.88 -3.68 -9.45
N THR A 10 -6.62 -4.70 -9.89
CA THR A 10 -6.75 -5.97 -9.15
C THR A 10 -5.39 -6.64 -8.93
N GLU A 11 -4.49 -6.62 -9.92
CA GLU A 11 -3.14 -7.19 -9.79
C GLU A 11 -2.33 -6.46 -8.73
N GLN A 12 -2.43 -5.13 -8.71
CA GLN A 12 -1.76 -4.30 -7.70
C GLN A 12 -2.35 -4.56 -6.31
N LEU A 13 -3.68 -4.73 -6.19
CA LEU A 13 -4.33 -5.12 -4.94
C LEU A 13 -3.81 -6.46 -4.42
N VAL A 14 -3.66 -7.48 -5.27
CA VAL A 14 -3.13 -8.79 -4.87
C VAL A 14 -1.72 -8.66 -4.28
N ILE A 15 -0.86 -7.83 -4.88
CA ILE A 15 0.49 -7.55 -4.36
C ILE A 15 0.42 -6.85 -3.00
N LEU A 16 -0.41 -5.81 -2.89
CA LEU A 16 -0.58 -5.04 -1.65
C LEU A 16 -1.15 -5.89 -0.51
N GLU A 17 -2.13 -6.74 -0.81
CA GLU A 17 -2.71 -7.68 0.16
C GLU A 17 -1.69 -8.73 0.61
N SER A 18 -0.92 -9.30 -0.31
CA SER A 18 0.17 -10.24 0.04
C SER A 18 1.16 -9.61 1.01
N LEU A 19 1.56 -8.35 0.77
CA LEU A 19 2.45 -7.61 1.66
C LEU A 19 1.79 -7.21 2.98
N TRP A 20 0.49 -6.92 2.97
CA TRP A 20 -0.30 -6.70 4.18
C TRP A 20 -0.28 -7.93 5.10
N HIS A 21 -0.48 -9.13 4.54
CA HIS A 21 -0.36 -10.39 5.28
C HIS A 21 1.05 -10.63 5.84
N ARG A 22 2.09 -10.10 5.18
CA ARG A 22 3.48 -10.12 5.66
C ARG A 22 3.80 -9.06 6.74
N GLY A 23 2.83 -8.22 7.13
CA GLY A 23 3.00 -7.22 8.17
C GLY A 23 3.16 -5.77 7.68
N MET A 24 2.79 -5.48 6.42
CA MET A 24 2.69 -4.10 5.91
C MET A 24 1.43 -3.38 6.44
N THR A 25 1.29 -3.30 7.76
CA THR A 25 0.11 -2.75 8.45
C THR A 25 0.32 -1.35 9.02
N SER A 26 1.57 -0.84 8.98
CA SER A 26 1.93 0.48 9.50
C SER A 26 2.67 1.30 8.44
N LYS A 27 2.55 2.64 8.51
CA LYS A 27 3.31 3.58 7.67
C LYS A 27 4.70 3.89 8.26
N GLY A 28 5.04 3.29 9.39
CA GLY A 28 6.27 3.57 10.14
C GLY A 28 7.52 2.86 9.61
N LYS A 29 8.68 3.20 10.18
CA LYS A 29 10.01 2.71 9.77
C LYS A 29 10.15 1.18 9.68
N LYS A 30 9.37 0.43 10.47
CA LYS A 30 9.38 -1.05 10.46
C LYS A 30 8.81 -1.64 9.16
N CYS A 31 7.93 -0.93 8.46
CA CYS A 31 7.28 -1.39 7.24
C CYS A 31 7.84 -0.70 5.98
N SER A 32 8.76 0.26 6.13
CA SER A 32 9.44 0.91 4.99
C SER A 32 9.98 -0.06 3.93
N PRO A 33 10.68 -1.17 4.26
CA PRO A 33 11.14 -2.11 3.23
C PRO A 33 9.99 -2.79 2.49
N LEU A 34 8.89 -3.14 3.17
CA LEU A 34 7.71 -3.74 2.54
C LEU A 34 6.96 -2.75 1.65
N ILE A 35 6.92 -1.47 2.03
CA ILE A 35 6.34 -0.40 1.22
C ILE A 35 7.16 -0.19 -0.05
N LEU A 36 8.49 -0.16 0.05
CA LEU A 36 9.37 -0.06 -1.12
C LEU A 36 9.24 -1.29 -2.03
N GLU A 37 9.11 -2.48 -1.44
CA GLU A 37 8.83 -3.71 -2.20
C GLU A 37 7.47 -3.62 -2.91
N ALA A 38 6.43 -3.07 -2.25
CA ALA A 38 5.12 -2.85 -2.85
C ALA A 38 5.21 -1.89 -4.04
N VAL A 39 5.89 -0.75 -3.88
CA VAL A 39 6.12 0.25 -4.93
C VAL A 39 6.81 -0.40 -6.13
N SER A 40 7.89 -1.15 -5.87
CA SER A 40 8.66 -1.81 -6.93
C SER A 40 7.87 -2.91 -7.65
N LYS A 41 7.04 -3.68 -6.93
CA LYS A 41 6.27 -4.79 -7.51
C LYS A 41 5.00 -4.35 -8.20
N SER A 42 4.28 -3.39 -7.63
CA SER A 42 2.99 -2.91 -8.16
C SER A 42 3.15 -1.78 -9.18
N GLY A 43 4.32 -1.14 -9.24
CA GLY A 43 4.57 0.06 -10.02
C GLY A 43 3.85 1.31 -9.48
N LEU A 44 3.23 1.21 -8.30
CA LEU A 44 2.51 2.32 -7.69
C LEU A 44 3.44 3.28 -6.97
N ASN A 45 3.04 4.55 -6.93
CA ASN A 45 3.72 5.55 -6.11
C ASN A 45 3.65 5.22 -4.62
N GLU A 46 4.72 5.52 -3.88
CA GLU A 46 4.82 5.30 -2.44
C GLU A 46 3.66 5.94 -1.66
N LYS A 47 3.21 7.12 -2.12
CA LYS A 47 2.04 7.81 -1.57
C LYS A 47 0.75 6.97 -1.68
N VAL A 48 0.50 6.36 -2.84
CA VAL A 48 -0.68 5.51 -3.07
C VAL A 48 -0.64 4.28 -2.17
N VAL A 49 0.52 3.66 -2.03
CA VAL A 49 0.72 2.51 -1.13
C VAL A 49 0.45 2.90 0.33
N LYS A 50 0.99 4.03 0.80
CA LYS A 50 0.76 4.55 2.16
C LYS A 50 -0.70 4.94 2.41
N ASP A 51 -1.37 5.49 1.42
CA ASP A 51 -2.80 5.84 1.47
C ASP A 51 -3.66 4.57 1.55
N TRP A 52 -3.36 3.55 0.74
CA TRP A 52 -4.01 2.23 0.79
C TRP A 52 -3.83 1.55 2.15
N ILE A 53 -2.61 1.49 2.69
CA ILE A 53 -2.33 0.92 4.03
C ILE A 53 -3.19 1.61 5.09
N GLY A 54 -3.26 2.94 5.05
CA GLY A 54 -4.08 3.71 6.00
C GLY A 54 -5.58 3.42 5.85
N ASN A 55 -6.06 3.27 4.62
CA ASN A 55 -7.46 2.96 4.34
C ASN A 55 -7.83 1.54 4.77
N THR A 56 -7.01 0.56 4.41
CA THR A 56 -7.15 -0.85 4.79
C THR A 56 -7.09 -1.04 6.31
N SER A 57 -6.18 -0.33 6.99
CA SER A 57 -6.09 -0.37 8.46
C SER A 57 -7.36 0.12 9.13
N ARG A 58 -7.96 1.22 8.64
CA ARG A 58 -9.22 1.74 9.19
C ARG A 58 -10.38 0.79 8.95
N LYS A 59 -10.42 0.16 7.76
CA LYS A 59 -11.48 -0.80 7.41
C LYS A 59 -11.42 -2.10 8.22
N LYS A 60 -10.24 -2.54 8.66
CA LYS A 60 -10.07 -3.79 9.43
C LYS A 60 -10.14 -3.63 10.95
N ASN A 61 -10.11 -2.40 11.47
CA ASN A 61 -10.18 -2.10 12.90
C ASN A 61 -11.58 -1.64 13.36
N ASN A 62 -12.60 -1.76 12.50
CA ASN A 62 -14.00 -1.40 12.76
C ASN A 62 -14.89 -2.50 12.18
#